data_AF-A0A069IQN4-F1
#
_entry.id   AF-A0A069IQN4-F1
#
_cell.length_a   1.000
_cell.length_b   1.000
_cell.length_c   1.000
_cell.angle_alpha   90.00
_cell.angle_beta   90.00
_cell.angle_gamma   90.00
#
_symmetry.space_group_name_H-M   'P 1'
#
loop_
_entity.id
_entity.type
_entity.pdbx_description
1 polymer ?
#
loop_
_entity_poly.entity_id
_entity_poly.type
_entity_poly.pdbx_seq_one_letter_code
_entity_poly.pdbx_strand_id
1 'polypeptide(L)'
;MSDPAHVIRPTPPLRTKVGGGFGINADAIARAEEALKAMSAQFGQWLNDEIVKLDKAQADVREQGLNAETAEALYFRAHDLKGLGTTYEYPLVTRIAGSLCRLLDDAGARQNAPLIIIDAHIDAIRAVVRDQVKTDENPTGRILAESLEAKVAEHKAR
;
A
#
# COMPACT_ATOMS: atom_id res chain seq x y z
N MET A 1 -5.77 -62.79 -23.16
CA MET A 1 -5.10 -61.96 -24.17
C MET A 1 -5.08 -60.55 -23.63
N SER A 2 -3.98 -60.15 -23.00
CA SER A 2 -3.81 -58.83 -22.39
C SER A 2 -2.72 -58.11 -23.14
N ASP A 3 -3.08 -56.97 -23.72
CA ASP A 3 -2.24 -56.10 -24.52
C ASP A 3 -1.14 -55.48 -23.64
N PRO A 4 0.16 -55.55 -24.01
CA PRO A 4 1.21 -54.98 -23.17
C PRO A 4 1.16 -53.45 -23.24
N ALA A 5 1.15 -52.82 -22.06
CA ALA A 5 1.14 -51.37 -21.92
C ALA A 5 2.31 -50.72 -22.67
N HIS A 6 1.97 -49.88 -23.66
CA HIS A 6 2.94 -49.09 -24.41
C HIS A 6 3.35 -47.85 -23.60
N VAL A 7 4.57 -47.84 -23.06
CA VAL A 7 5.13 -46.68 -22.35
C VAL A 7 5.78 -45.75 -23.38
N ILE A 8 5.10 -44.65 -23.69
CA ILE A 8 5.66 -43.57 -24.51
C ILE A 8 6.67 -42.81 -23.66
N ARG A 9 7.97 -42.99 -23.92
CA ARG A 9 9.03 -42.17 -23.32
C ARG A 9 9.14 -40.85 -24.09
N PRO A 10 8.92 -39.69 -23.47
CA PRO A 10 9.15 -38.42 -24.15
C PRO A 10 10.66 -38.21 -24.31
N THR A 11 11.10 -37.98 -25.55
CA THR A 11 12.44 -37.50 -25.87
C THR A 11 12.61 -36.07 -25.34
N PRO A 12 13.61 -35.76 -24.50
CA PRO A 12 13.93 -34.36 -24.24
C PRO A 12 14.67 -33.82 -25.47
N PRO A 13 14.35 -32.59 -25.92
CA PRO A 13 14.98 -31.47 -25.26
C PRO A 13 14.08 -30.23 -25.20
N LEU A 14 13.46 -29.99 -24.04
CA LEU A 14 13.00 -28.64 -23.68
C LEU A 14 14.19 -27.65 -23.63
N ARG A 15 15.42 -28.16 -23.50
CA ARG A 15 16.67 -27.39 -23.57
C ARG A 15 16.90 -26.71 -24.93
N THR A 16 16.31 -27.22 -26.02
CA THR A 16 16.46 -26.60 -27.35
C THR A 16 15.45 -25.48 -27.60
N LYS A 17 14.41 -25.36 -26.75
CA LYS A 17 13.49 -24.22 -26.77
C LYS A 17 13.87 -23.09 -25.83
N VAL A 18 14.82 -23.32 -24.93
CA VAL A 18 15.48 -22.24 -24.19
C VAL A 18 16.59 -21.72 -25.08
N GLY A 19 16.27 -20.71 -25.90
CA GLY A 19 17.24 -20.02 -26.74
C GLY A 19 18.47 -19.64 -25.90
N GLY A 20 19.62 -20.19 -26.29
CA GLY A 20 20.91 -19.87 -25.70
C GLY A 20 21.30 -18.44 -26.06
N GLY A 21 21.46 -17.62 -25.03
CA GLY A 21 21.90 -16.24 -25.14
C GLY A 21 21.81 -15.50 -23.81
N PHE A 22 22.24 -16.13 -22.71
CA PHE A 22 22.28 -15.48 -21.39
C PHE A 22 23.50 -14.56 -21.29
N GLY A 23 23.45 -13.44 -22.00
CA GLY A 23 24.03 -12.20 -21.55
C GLY A 23 22.87 -11.24 -21.38
N ILE A 24 22.58 -10.81 -20.15
CA ILE A 24 21.57 -9.75 -19.96
C ILE A 24 22.11 -8.54 -20.73
N ASN A 25 21.46 -8.20 -21.84
CA ASN A 25 21.93 -7.12 -22.71
C ASN A 25 21.85 -5.82 -21.90
N ALA A 26 22.99 -5.17 -21.67
CA ALA A 26 23.08 -3.93 -20.91
C ALA A 26 22.13 -2.85 -21.46
N ASP A 27 21.90 -2.81 -22.77
CA ASP A 27 20.95 -1.89 -23.42
C ASP A 27 19.49 -2.27 -23.13
N ALA A 28 19.20 -3.55 -22.87
CA ALA A 28 17.88 -3.99 -22.42
C ALA A 28 17.65 -3.66 -20.93
N ILE A 29 18.69 -3.78 -20.10
CA ILE A 29 18.64 -3.34 -18.69
C ILE A 29 18.45 -1.83 -18.64
N ALA A 30 19.27 -1.07 -19.36
CA ALA A 30 19.20 0.40 -19.38
C ALA A 30 17.83 0.91 -19.83
N ARG A 31 17.25 0.32 -20.89
CA ARG A 31 15.88 0.64 -21.32
C ARG A 31 14.82 0.28 -20.29
N ALA A 32 14.99 -0.82 -19.56
CA ALA A 32 14.07 -1.21 -18.49
C ALA A 32 14.17 -0.26 -17.28
N GLU A 33 15.38 0.14 -16.88
CA GLU A 33 15.62 1.11 -15.81
C GLU A 33 15.11 2.50 -16.18
N GLU A 34 15.28 2.94 -17.43
CA GLU A 34 14.76 4.21 -17.92
C GLU A 34 13.23 4.23 -17.94
N ALA A 35 12.59 3.14 -18.38
CA ALA A 35 11.14 2.98 -18.32
C ALA A 35 10.62 2.99 -16.87
N LEU A 36 11.31 2.31 -15.95
CA LEU A 36 10.98 2.33 -14.52
C LEU A 36 11.11 3.75 -13.93
N LYS A 37 12.17 4.47 -14.29
CA LYS A 37 12.41 5.85 -13.85
C LYS A 37 11.37 6.83 -14.42
N ALA A 38 10.96 6.64 -15.67
CA ALA A 38 9.88 7.44 -16.25
C ALA A 38 8.55 7.20 -15.50
N MET A 39 8.29 5.98 -15.05
CA MET A 39 7.12 5.66 -14.24
C MET A 39 7.18 6.26 -12.84
N SER A 40 8.36 6.22 -12.19
CA SER A 40 8.53 6.78 -10.84
C SER A 40 8.41 8.30 -10.78
N ALA A 41 8.70 9.00 -11.89
CA ALA A 41 8.46 10.44 -12.00
C ALA A 41 6.98 10.83 -11.78
N GLN A 42 6.04 9.91 -12.01
CA GLN A 42 4.60 10.16 -11.83
C GLN A 42 4.10 9.78 -10.44
N PHE A 43 4.85 9.00 -9.66
CA PHE A 43 4.41 8.48 -8.36
C PHE A 43 4.06 9.60 -7.37
N GLY A 44 4.82 10.69 -7.38
CA GLY A 44 4.54 11.84 -6.51
C GLY A 44 3.18 12.48 -6.79
N GLN A 45 2.81 12.64 -8.07
CA GLN A 45 1.49 13.17 -8.44
C GLN A 45 0.38 12.19 -8.04
N TRP A 46 0.54 10.90 -8.34
CA TRP A 46 -0.47 9.90 -8.00
C TRP A 46 -0.69 9.78 -6.49
N LEU A 47 0.39 9.81 -5.70
CA LEU A 47 0.26 9.82 -4.24
C LEU A 47 -0.48 11.08 -3.75
N ASN A 48 -0.19 12.25 -4.32
CA ASN A 48 -0.94 13.47 -3.99
C ASN A 48 -2.42 13.36 -4.36
N ASP A 49 -2.75 12.75 -5.50
CA ASP A 49 -4.14 12.51 -5.90
C ASP A 49 -4.85 11.58 -4.89
N GLU A 50 -4.17 10.56 -4.38
CA GLU A 50 -4.70 9.71 -3.31
C GLU A 50 -4.90 10.46 -1.98
N ILE A 51 -4.00 11.38 -1.63
CA ILE A 51 -4.16 12.23 -0.43
C ILE A 51 -5.35 13.17 -0.57
N VAL A 52 -5.55 13.77 -1.75
CA VAL A 52 -6.74 14.61 -2.01
C VAL A 52 -8.03 13.82 -1.82
N LYS A 53 -8.06 12.55 -2.26
CA LYS A 53 -9.23 11.67 -2.04
C LYS A 53 -9.42 11.33 -0.57
N LEU A 54 -8.34 11.11 0.18
CA LEU A 54 -8.39 10.88 1.63
C LEU A 54 -8.91 12.12 2.38
N ASP A 55 -8.44 13.32 2.02
CA ASP A 55 -8.87 14.59 2.61
C ASP A 55 -10.35 14.85 2.35
N LYS A 56 -10.83 14.51 1.14
CA LYS A 56 -12.25 14.57 0.84
C LYS A 56 -13.05 13.63 1.77
N ALA A 57 -12.63 12.39 1.95
CA ALA A 57 -13.31 11.46 2.84
C ALA A 57 -13.30 11.96 4.31
N GLN A 58 -12.21 12.60 4.76
CA GLN A 58 -12.15 13.24 6.07
C GLN A 58 -13.14 14.40 6.18
N ALA A 59 -13.23 15.24 5.16
CA ALA A 59 -14.18 16.35 5.13
C ALA A 59 -15.63 15.86 5.17
N ASP A 60 -15.95 14.82 4.39
CA ASP A 60 -17.28 14.21 4.38
C ASP A 60 -17.64 13.64 5.78
N VAL A 61 -16.69 12.99 6.47
CA VAL A 61 -16.85 12.55 7.88
C VAL A 61 -17.08 13.73 8.84
N ARG A 62 -16.39 14.86 8.65
CA ARG A 62 -16.55 16.05 9.51
C ARG A 62 -17.89 16.74 9.30
N GLU A 63 -18.40 16.76 8.08
CA GLU A 63 -19.67 17.40 7.74
C GLU A 63 -20.87 16.52 8.10
N GLN A 64 -20.81 15.23 7.81
CA GLN A 64 -21.95 14.31 7.87
C GLN A 64 -21.88 13.35 9.07
N GLY A 65 -20.79 13.42 9.84
CA GLY A 65 -20.48 12.49 10.92
C GLY A 65 -19.86 11.18 10.42
N LEU A 66 -19.32 10.40 11.37
CA LEU A 66 -18.80 9.06 11.10
C LEU A 66 -19.95 8.04 11.09
N ASN A 67 -20.59 7.89 9.93
CA ASN A 67 -21.70 6.97 9.70
C ASN A 67 -21.25 5.80 8.80
N ALA A 68 -22.16 4.90 8.43
CA ALA A 68 -21.82 3.72 7.63
C ALA A 68 -21.11 4.08 6.32
N GLU A 69 -21.66 5.03 5.58
CA GLU A 69 -21.18 5.43 4.25
C GLU A 69 -19.84 6.16 4.36
N THR A 70 -19.77 7.18 5.21
CA THR A 70 -18.54 7.99 5.35
C THR A 70 -17.40 7.18 5.94
N ALA A 71 -17.68 6.27 6.87
CA ALA A 71 -16.66 5.42 7.44
C ALA A 71 -16.17 4.33 6.46
N GLU A 72 -17.06 3.77 5.64
CA GLU A 72 -16.68 2.86 4.56
C GLU A 72 -15.81 3.56 3.51
N ALA A 73 -16.22 4.75 3.06
CA ALA A 73 -15.43 5.55 2.14
C ALA A 73 -14.04 5.86 2.70
N LEU A 74 -13.95 6.27 3.97
CA LEU A 74 -12.68 6.55 4.63
C LEU A 74 -11.80 5.31 4.75
N TYR A 75 -12.37 4.16 5.16
CA TYR A 75 -11.64 2.90 5.22
C TYR A 75 -11.08 2.49 3.87
N PHE A 76 -11.86 2.66 2.79
CA PHE A 76 -11.42 2.35 1.44
C PHE A 76 -10.20 3.19 1.03
N ARG A 77 -10.22 4.50 1.32
CA ARG A 77 -9.07 5.40 1.08
C ARG A 77 -7.83 5.01 1.88
N ALA A 78 -8.00 4.67 3.16
CA ALA A 78 -6.90 4.17 3.98
C ALA A 78 -6.34 2.84 3.41
N HIS A 79 -7.20 1.95 2.92
CA HIS A 79 -6.81 0.67 2.34
C HIS A 79 -6.01 0.84 1.04
N ASP A 80 -6.44 1.74 0.16
CA ASP A 80 -5.70 2.09 -1.05
C ASP A 80 -4.29 2.58 -0.71
N LEU A 81 -4.16 3.54 0.22
CA LEU A 81 -2.86 4.08 0.64
C LEU A 81 -1.97 3.05 1.34
N LYS A 82 -2.56 2.12 2.11
CA LYS A 82 -1.84 0.98 2.66
C LYS A 82 -1.19 0.16 1.54
N GLY A 83 -1.94 -0.15 0.48
CA GLY A 83 -1.46 -0.93 -0.67
C GLY A 83 -0.50 -0.17 -1.60
N LEU A 84 -0.69 1.14 -1.75
CA LEU A 84 0.02 1.96 -2.74
C LEU A 84 1.23 2.70 -2.18
N GLY A 85 1.27 3.00 -0.87
CA GLY A 85 2.34 3.83 -0.28
C GLY A 85 3.74 3.33 -0.61
N THR A 86 4.00 2.03 -0.44
CA THR A 86 5.30 1.40 -0.78
C THR A 86 5.58 1.44 -2.29
N THR A 87 4.56 1.22 -3.13
CA THR A 87 4.68 1.33 -4.60
C THR A 87 5.08 2.75 -5.02
N TYR A 88 4.61 3.77 -4.31
CA TYR A 88 4.98 5.17 -4.53
C TYR A 88 6.25 5.60 -3.78
N GLU A 89 7.02 4.67 -3.21
CA GLU A 89 8.25 4.90 -2.45
C GLU A 89 8.06 5.58 -1.07
N TYR A 90 6.86 5.48 -0.48
CA TYR A 90 6.53 5.93 0.87
C TYR A 90 6.10 4.77 1.77
N PRO A 91 7.01 3.85 2.16
CA PRO A 91 6.67 2.76 3.07
C PRO A 91 6.12 3.25 4.43
N LEU A 92 6.51 4.44 4.89
CA LEU A 92 5.95 5.03 6.11
C LEU A 92 4.46 5.37 5.96
N VAL A 93 4.02 5.82 4.77
CA VAL A 93 2.60 6.01 4.47
C VAL A 93 1.87 4.66 4.52
N THR A 94 2.44 3.59 3.93
CA THR A 94 1.87 2.25 4.03
C THR A 94 1.67 1.82 5.49
N ARG A 95 2.67 2.07 6.36
CA ARG A 95 2.59 1.74 7.79
C ARG A 95 1.48 2.51 8.51
N ILE A 96 1.45 3.84 8.37
CA ILE A 96 0.47 4.70 9.03
C ILE A 96 -0.95 4.39 8.52
N ALA A 97 -1.14 4.29 7.20
CA ALA A 97 -2.43 3.90 6.62
C ALA A 97 -2.85 2.49 7.05
N GLY A 98 -1.91 1.55 7.20
CA GLY A 98 -2.17 0.23 7.77
C GLY A 98 -2.62 0.26 9.23
N SER A 99 -2.13 1.19 10.03
CA SER A 99 -2.63 1.45 11.40
C SER A 99 -4.06 2.01 11.37
N LEU A 100 -4.35 2.96 10.48
CA LEU A 100 -5.70 3.50 10.30
C LEU A 100 -6.68 2.43 9.82
N CYS A 101 -6.27 1.56 8.89
CA CYS A 101 -7.08 0.40 8.49
C CYS A 101 -7.40 -0.50 9.68
N ARG A 102 -6.43 -0.78 10.56
CA ARG A 102 -6.67 -1.58 11.76
C ARG A 102 -7.67 -0.93 12.71
N LEU A 103 -7.66 0.40 12.84
CA LEU A 103 -8.65 1.13 13.62
C LEU A 103 -10.07 0.95 13.06
N LEU A 104 -10.19 0.91 11.74
CA LEU A 104 -11.47 0.89 11.03
C LEU A 104 -11.87 -0.51 10.52
N ASP A 105 -11.10 -1.59 10.74
CA ASP A 105 -11.32 -2.85 9.99
C ASP A 105 -12.69 -3.51 10.27
N ASP A 106 -13.19 -3.38 11.50
CA ASP A 106 -14.44 -3.99 11.92
C ASP A 106 -15.61 -3.11 11.46
N ALA A 107 -16.36 -3.58 10.46
CA ALA A 107 -17.52 -2.87 9.93
C ALA A 107 -18.59 -2.59 10.99
N GLY A 108 -18.73 -3.44 12.02
CA GLY A 108 -19.70 -3.26 13.11
C GLY A 108 -19.27 -2.22 14.14
N ALA A 109 -17.96 -2.02 14.34
CA ALA A 109 -17.41 -1.11 15.34
C ALA A 109 -16.86 0.20 14.76
N ARG A 110 -16.54 0.24 13.47
CA ARG A 110 -15.90 1.35 12.74
C ARG A 110 -16.55 2.71 12.98
N GLN A 111 -17.87 2.78 13.09
CA GLN A 111 -18.60 4.04 13.32
C GLN A 111 -18.35 4.63 14.72
N ASN A 112 -17.87 3.80 15.65
CA ASN A 112 -17.52 4.21 17.01
C ASN A 112 -16.03 4.54 17.15
N ALA A 113 -15.26 4.47 16.05
CA ALA A 113 -13.86 4.81 16.09
C ALA A 113 -13.66 6.28 16.48
N PRO A 114 -12.72 6.58 17.40
CA PRO A 114 -12.51 7.93 17.90
C PRO A 114 -11.97 8.84 16.79
N LEU A 115 -12.74 9.87 16.45
CA LEU A 115 -12.40 10.87 15.43
C LEU A 115 -11.02 11.50 15.63
N ILE A 116 -10.61 11.71 16.88
CA ILE A 116 -9.28 12.26 17.19
C ILE A 116 -8.14 11.36 16.74
N ILE A 117 -8.30 10.03 16.81
CA ILE A 117 -7.28 9.08 16.34
C ILE A 117 -7.31 9.02 14.82
N ILE A 118 -8.50 9.04 14.21
CA ILE A 118 -8.66 9.10 12.74
C ILE A 118 -7.94 10.34 12.18
N ASP A 119 -8.27 11.52 12.70
CA ASP A 119 -7.69 12.79 12.25
C ASP A 119 -6.18 12.80 12.43
N ALA A 120 -5.67 12.31 13.56
CA ALA A 120 -4.22 12.21 13.78
C ALA A 120 -3.51 11.32 12.74
N HIS A 121 -4.12 10.24 12.27
CA HIS A 121 -3.52 9.41 11.21
C HIS A 121 -3.50 10.12 9.86
N ILE A 122 -4.60 10.80 9.50
CA ILE A 122 -4.71 11.53 8.24
C ILE A 122 -3.74 12.71 8.22
N ASP A 123 -3.64 13.45 9.32
CA ASP A 123 -2.69 14.54 9.50
C ASP A 123 -1.24 14.06 9.42
N ALA A 124 -0.95 12.89 10.00
CA ALA A 124 0.36 12.27 9.91
C ALA A 124 0.70 11.87 8.46
N ILE A 125 -0.22 11.23 7.73
CA ILE A 125 -0.02 10.88 6.31
C ILE A 125 0.29 12.14 5.49
N ARG A 126 -0.48 13.21 5.67
CA ARG A 126 -0.22 14.49 4.99
C ARG A 126 1.14 15.06 5.34
N ALA A 127 1.51 15.03 6.62
CA ALA A 127 2.78 15.57 7.08
C ALA A 127 3.97 14.82 6.50
N VAL A 128 3.95 13.47 6.54
CA VAL A 128 5.07 12.68 6.02
C VAL A 128 5.22 12.83 4.51
N VAL A 129 4.13 13.00 3.77
CA VAL A 129 4.23 13.24 2.31
C VAL A 129 4.71 14.66 2.01
N ARG A 130 4.14 15.68 2.66
CA ARG A 130 4.59 17.07 2.50
C ARG A 130 6.08 17.24 2.81
N ASP A 131 6.53 16.62 3.91
CA ASP A 131 7.90 16.77 4.40
C ASP A 131 8.85 15.71 3.80
N GLN A 132 8.37 14.91 2.82
CA GLN A 132 9.13 13.87 2.11
C GLN A 132 9.77 12.82 3.04
N VAL A 133 9.12 12.54 4.19
CA VAL A 133 9.52 11.52 5.15
C VAL A 133 9.03 10.16 4.67
N LYS A 134 9.80 9.54 3.79
CA LYS A 134 9.41 8.31 3.08
C LYS A 134 9.41 7.07 3.98
N THR A 135 10.39 6.97 4.87
CA THR A 135 10.74 5.73 5.54
C THR A 135 10.91 5.91 7.05
N ASP A 136 11.00 4.80 7.78
CA ASP A 136 11.17 4.82 9.23
C ASP A 136 12.63 5.00 9.66
N GLU A 137 13.60 5.13 8.76
CA GLU A 137 14.95 5.60 9.12
C GLU A 137 14.92 7.02 9.67
N ASN A 138 13.91 7.83 9.31
CA ASN A 138 13.64 9.11 9.96
C ASN A 138 13.09 8.87 11.38
N PRO A 139 13.82 9.28 12.45
CA PRO A 139 13.41 9.01 13.82
C PRO A 139 12.06 9.63 14.18
N THR A 140 11.78 10.84 13.69
CA THR A 140 10.51 11.54 13.93
C THR A 140 9.35 10.79 13.29
N GLY A 141 9.50 10.36 12.04
CA GLY A 141 8.49 9.58 11.32
C GLY A 141 8.21 8.23 12.00
N ARG A 142 9.26 7.56 12.48
CA ARG A 142 9.16 6.30 13.22
C ARG A 142 8.36 6.47 14.52
N ILE A 143 8.74 7.43 15.36
CA ILE A 143 8.08 7.70 16.65
C ILE A 143 6.61 8.09 16.43
N LEU A 144 6.33 8.87 15.39
CA LEU A 144 4.97 9.23 15.02
C LEU A 144 4.13 8.00 14.68
N ALA A 145 4.63 7.11 13.82
CA ALA A 145 3.93 5.88 13.46
C ALA A 145 3.70 4.97 14.68
N GLU A 146 4.73 4.78 15.52
CA GLU A 146 4.62 3.98 16.76
C GLU A 146 3.59 4.55 17.73
N SER A 147 3.56 5.88 17.89
CA SER A 147 2.60 6.55 18.79
C SER A 147 1.16 6.37 18.31
N LEU A 148 0.92 6.49 17.00
CA LEU A 148 -0.39 6.27 16.40
C LEU A 148 -0.83 4.81 16.55
N GLU A 149 0.07 3.87 16.30
CA GLU A 149 -0.18 2.43 16.46
C GLU A 149 -0.52 2.07 17.91
N ALA A 150 0.20 2.64 18.88
CA ALA A 150 -0.08 2.46 20.30
C ALA A 150 -1.49 2.97 20.66
N LYS A 151 -1.90 4.13 20.13
CA LYS A 151 -3.25 4.68 20.34
C LYS A 151 -4.35 3.78 19.76
N VAL A 152 -4.12 3.18 18.59
CA VAL A 152 -5.05 2.20 18.01
C VAL A 152 -5.13 0.94 18.86
N ALA A 153 -3.99 0.43 19.35
CA ALA A 153 -3.97 -0.74 20.21
C ALA A 153 -4.68 -0.49 21.55
N GLU A 154 -4.45 0.67 22.18
CA GLU A 154 -5.16 1.09 23.39
C GLU A 154 -6.68 1.18 23.20
N HIS A 155 -7.13 1.65 22.03
CA HIS A 155 -8.56 1.71 21.73
C HIS A 155 -9.18 0.32 21.52
N LYS A 156 -8.50 -0.57 20.79
CA LYS A 156 -8.98 -1.94 20.53
C LYS A 156 -8.94 -2.87 21.74
N ALA A 157 -8.21 -2.52 22.79
CA ALA A 157 -8.14 -3.29 24.03
C ALA A 157 -9.28 -2.98 25.02
N ARG A 158 -10.14 -2.01 24.71
CA ARG A 158 -11.30 -1.61 25.53
C ARG A 158 -12.55 -2.37 25.10
#